data_AF-A0A165JR41-F1
#
_entry.id   AF-A0A165JR41-F1
#
_cell.length_a   1.000
_cell.length_b   1.000
_cell.length_c   1.000
_cell.angle_alpha   90.00
_cell.angle_beta   90.00
_cell.angle_gamma   90.00
#
_symmetry.space_group_name_H-M   'P 1'
#
loop_
_entity.id
_entity.type
_entity.pdbx_description
1 polymer ?
#
loop_
_entity_poly.entity_id
_entity_poly.type
_entity_poly.pdbx_seq_one_letter_code
_entity_poly.pdbx_strand_id
1 'polypeptide(L)'
;ALHCRSCKATYNLNYYREEAEHGKQERVYYDGVPAVVQGEKHMLFERQLCELFRAQTVHAQYASARSVGSYEPAPLRGEWVSDLFDLFALLCHHSKYGTSLRLPEVASSQMERLLGAMQERNTFVAKKGQSEWAHACDLCLKMIQCAVIDGIAIGRPCCAVHNCPLPLTSNRARFCSTHAQRELLCAVEGCNAPRQADSLTCTILEHQALEARYKAPGKSFSLLTRRRRQVYGRGDVLNEEVIEMELDAEEEGQPSGVQLDSLPRKEKKKKVLRARFGRNRTHNEQLIVRPCGVIVGRGTFYGAEALGSVIDFVMSIFPTLASMPDVLFFDNNCNLRRHLENRAEEVRQHFAHTLLVVDVFHWDRKHKLGRDNYCTTYCNPAAYTELLDQTKRNKWLFNSSACEQANSWLRKFASQTRKMTAVRFEFFLDEVIKAHNEHIVRQL
;
A
#
# COMPACT_ATOMS: atom_id res chain seq x y z
N ALA A 1 -40.73 7.88 11.16
CA ALA A 1 -39.58 8.26 11.98
C ALA A 1 -40.10 8.82 13.29
N LEU A 2 -39.51 8.44 14.43
CA LEU A 2 -39.88 8.97 15.73
C LEU A 2 -39.21 10.35 15.88
N HIS A 3 -39.96 11.37 16.30
CA HIS A 3 -39.45 12.73 16.44
C HIS A 3 -39.63 13.21 17.88
N CYS A 4 -38.55 13.62 18.53
CA CYS A 4 -38.62 14.22 19.86
C CYS A 4 -38.86 15.72 19.74
N ARG A 5 -39.99 16.20 20.26
CA ARG A 5 -40.35 17.63 20.22
C ARG A 5 -39.45 18.51 21.09
N SER A 6 -38.79 17.92 22.10
CA SER A 6 -37.93 18.67 23.04
C SER A 6 -36.55 18.93 22.44
N CYS A 7 -35.83 17.88 22.01
CA CYS A 7 -34.49 18.04 21.42
C CYS A 7 -34.49 18.15 19.89
N LYS A 8 -35.67 18.14 19.24
CA LYS A 8 -35.87 18.13 17.78
C LYS A 8 -35.21 16.96 17.04
N ALA A 9 -34.66 15.99 17.76
CA ALA A 9 -34.01 14.82 17.16
C ALA A 9 -35.02 13.95 16.42
N THR A 10 -34.59 13.42 15.28
CA THR A 10 -35.37 12.46 14.50
C THR A 10 -34.66 11.11 14.53
N TYR A 11 -35.31 10.13 15.14
CA TYR A 11 -34.77 8.79 15.36
C TYR A 11 -35.09 7.89 14.16
N ASN A 12 -34.04 7.25 13.67
CA ASN A 12 -34.05 6.21 12.63
C ASN A 12 -33.59 4.89 13.25
N LEU A 13 -33.52 3.83 12.45
CA LEU A 13 -33.27 2.48 12.93
C LEU A 13 -31.89 2.31 13.60
N ASN A 14 -30.83 2.91 13.06
CA ASN A 14 -29.47 2.77 13.58
C ASN A 14 -28.84 4.07 14.08
N TYR A 15 -29.49 5.19 13.84
CA TYR A 15 -28.98 6.51 14.20
C TYR A 15 -30.12 7.47 14.46
N TYR A 16 -29.85 8.53 15.21
CA TYR A 16 -30.71 9.70 15.28
C TYR A 16 -30.02 10.89 14.62
N ARG A 17 -30.83 11.87 14.20
CA ARG A 17 -30.33 13.13 13.64
C ARG A 17 -30.24 14.17 14.74
N GLU A 18 -29.10 14.85 14.78
CA GLU A 18 -28.83 15.96 15.70
C GLU A 18 -28.32 17.15 14.89
N GLU A 19 -28.62 18.36 15.37
CA GLU A 19 -28.03 19.59 14.84
C GLU A 19 -26.68 19.80 15.55
N ALA A 20 -25.59 19.68 14.79
CA ALA A 20 -24.25 19.92 15.27
C ALA A 20 -23.91 21.41 15.29
N GLU A 21 -22.74 21.75 15.82
CA GLU A 21 -22.22 23.12 15.80
C GLU A 21 -22.24 23.69 14.36
N HIS A 22 -22.65 24.96 14.23
CA HIS A 22 -22.79 25.67 12.95
C HIS A 22 -23.99 25.24 12.07
N GLY A 23 -25.01 24.61 12.65
CA GLY A 23 -26.29 24.34 11.96
C GLY A 23 -26.22 23.20 10.93
N LYS A 24 -25.17 22.39 10.97
CA LYS A 24 -25.04 21.18 10.14
C LYS A 24 -25.77 20.02 10.82
N GLN A 25 -26.51 19.22 10.05
CA GLN A 25 -27.12 18.01 10.59
C GLN A 25 -26.19 16.80 10.49
N GLU A 26 -26.10 16.07 11.58
CA GLU A 26 -25.31 14.85 11.71
C GLU A 26 -26.19 13.64 12.03
N ARG A 27 -25.72 12.48 11.59
CA ARG A 27 -26.20 11.16 12.00
C ARG A 27 -25.33 10.67 13.14
N VAL A 28 -25.93 10.51 14.31
CA VAL A 28 -25.27 9.90 15.46
C VAL A 28 -25.79 8.48 15.59
N TYR A 29 -24.93 7.50 15.32
CA TYR A 29 -25.28 6.09 15.45
C TYR A 29 -25.36 5.70 16.93
N TYR A 30 -26.32 4.83 17.24
CA TYR A 30 -26.47 4.30 18.60
C TYR A 30 -25.29 3.42 19.01
N ASP A 31 -25.10 3.27 20.30
CA ASP A 31 -23.99 2.49 20.85
C ASP A 31 -24.08 1.00 20.49
N GLY A 32 -22.91 0.41 20.27
CA GLY A 32 -22.77 -0.99 19.85
C GLY A 32 -22.96 -1.20 18.35
N VAL A 33 -22.84 -2.45 17.92
CA VAL A 33 -23.17 -2.86 16.55
C VAL A 33 -24.65 -3.22 16.51
N PRO A 34 -25.50 -2.70 15.62
CA PRO A 34 -26.92 -3.06 15.59
C PRO A 34 -27.13 -4.49 15.07
N ALA A 35 -28.27 -5.11 15.40
CA ALA A 35 -28.65 -6.43 14.88
C ALA A 35 -29.02 -6.39 13.38
N VAL A 36 -29.55 -5.24 12.94
CA VAL A 36 -29.85 -4.92 11.55
C VAL A 36 -29.17 -3.61 11.19
N VAL A 37 -28.32 -3.63 10.17
CA VAL A 37 -27.59 -2.48 9.63
C VAL A 37 -28.35 -1.90 8.44
N GLN A 38 -28.65 -0.61 8.52
CA GLN A 38 -29.26 0.17 7.46
C GLN A 38 -28.14 0.81 6.62
N GLY A 39 -27.81 0.18 5.49
CA GLY A 39 -26.82 0.72 4.55
C GLY A 39 -27.35 1.92 3.77
N GLU A 40 -28.62 1.86 3.34
CA GLU A 40 -29.31 2.91 2.58
C GLU A 40 -30.76 3.04 3.05
N LYS A 41 -31.47 4.08 2.58
CA LYS A 41 -32.85 4.39 3.02
C LYS A 41 -33.79 3.19 2.98
N HIS A 42 -33.66 2.31 1.98
CA HIS A 42 -34.49 1.12 1.79
C HIS A 42 -33.69 -0.19 1.83
N MET A 43 -32.49 -0.20 2.39
CA MET A 43 -31.61 -1.38 2.41
C MET A 43 -31.19 -1.72 3.83
N LEU A 44 -31.66 -2.88 4.29
CA LEU A 44 -31.47 -3.41 5.63
C LEU A 44 -30.78 -4.76 5.54
N PHE A 45 -29.76 -4.96 6.36
CA PHE A 45 -28.93 -6.16 6.37
C PHE A 45 -28.80 -6.68 7.79
N GLU A 46 -28.97 -7.98 7.99
CA GLU A 46 -28.68 -8.59 9.28
C GLU A 46 -27.18 -8.51 9.58
N ARG A 47 -26.83 -8.36 10.86
CA ARG A 47 -25.43 -8.33 11.32
C ARG A 47 -24.64 -9.53 10.82
N GLN A 48 -25.23 -10.72 10.87
CA GLN A 48 -24.61 -11.97 10.42
C GLN A 48 -24.28 -11.93 8.92
N LEU A 49 -25.11 -11.28 8.11
CA LEU A 49 -24.84 -11.07 6.69
C LEU A 49 -23.71 -10.07 6.46
N CYS A 50 -23.63 -8.99 7.25
CA CYS A 50 -22.49 -8.07 7.23
C CYS A 50 -21.19 -8.76 7.63
N GLU A 51 -21.22 -9.61 8.67
CA GLU A 51 -20.08 -10.43 9.10
C GLU A 51 -19.66 -11.41 8.00
N LEU A 52 -20.62 -12.04 7.32
CA LEU A 52 -20.36 -12.89 6.16
C LEU A 52 -19.69 -12.12 5.03
N PHE A 53 -20.18 -10.93 4.66
CA PHE A 53 -19.55 -10.11 3.61
C PHE A 53 -18.14 -9.67 3.99
N ARG A 54 -17.92 -9.31 5.26
CA ARG A 54 -16.58 -9.02 5.78
C ARG A 54 -15.68 -10.24 5.64
N ALA A 55 -16.14 -11.40 6.08
CA ALA A 55 -15.39 -12.66 5.97
C ALA A 55 -15.14 -13.06 4.51
N GLN A 56 -16.11 -12.91 3.62
CA GLN A 56 -15.96 -13.19 2.19
C GLN A 56 -14.99 -12.22 1.51
N THR A 57 -15.01 -10.95 1.90
CA THR A 57 -14.03 -9.96 1.43
C THR A 57 -12.62 -10.41 1.83
N VAL A 58 -12.42 -10.82 3.08
CA VAL A 58 -11.11 -11.20 3.64
C VAL A 58 -10.60 -12.57 3.14
N HIS A 59 -11.47 -13.58 3.12
CA HIS A 59 -11.09 -14.98 2.89
C HIS A 59 -11.38 -15.49 1.48
N ALA A 60 -12.48 -15.03 0.87
CA ALA A 60 -12.94 -15.51 -0.42
C ALA A 60 -12.64 -14.52 -1.57
N GLN A 61 -12.21 -13.30 -1.26
CA GLN A 61 -11.86 -12.25 -2.22
C GLN A 61 -12.98 -11.92 -3.24
N TYR A 62 -14.25 -12.10 -2.84
CA TYR A 62 -15.41 -11.78 -3.68
C TYR A 62 -15.90 -10.35 -3.46
N ALA A 63 -15.98 -9.57 -4.54
CA ALA A 63 -16.56 -8.23 -4.54
C ALA A 63 -18.07 -8.21 -4.87
N SER A 64 -18.70 -9.37 -5.06
CA SER A 64 -20.10 -9.47 -5.47
C SER A 64 -20.70 -10.79 -5.00
N ALA A 65 -21.74 -10.71 -4.18
CA ALA A 65 -22.57 -11.87 -3.83
C ALA A 65 -23.47 -12.19 -5.02
N ARG A 66 -23.35 -13.39 -5.60
CA ARG A 66 -24.36 -13.91 -6.52
C ARG A 66 -25.47 -14.57 -5.70
N SER A 67 -26.70 -14.09 -5.86
CA SER A 67 -27.89 -14.76 -5.35
C SER A 67 -28.00 -16.15 -5.99
N VAL A 68 -28.12 -17.20 -5.18
CA VAL A 68 -28.49 -18.54 -5.61
C VAL A 68 -29.88 -18.80 -5.01
N GLY A 69 -30.92 -18.43 -5.74
CA GLY A 69 -32.31 -18.60 -5.32
C GLY A 69 -33.28 -18.28 -6.45
N SER A 70 -34.42 -18.96 -6.47
CA SER A 70 -35.48 -18.85 -7.48
C SER A 70 -36.31 -17.56 -7.41
N TYR A 71 -35.92 -16.62 -6.56
CA TYR A 71 -36.51 -15.28 -6.46
C TYR A 71 -35.49 -14.30 -7.02
N GLU A 72 -35.86 -13.48 -8.00
CA GLU A 72 -35.00 -12.41 -8.54
C GLU A 72 -35.40 -11.05 -7.93
N PRO A 73 -35.00 -10.73 -6.69
CA PRO A 73 -34.88 -9.33 -6.30
C PRO A 73 -33.78 -8.68 -7.13
N ALA A 74 -33.84 -7.35 -7.30
CA ALA A 74 -32.79 -6.61 -7.99
C ALA A 74 -31.40 -7.03 -7.45
N PRO A 75 -30.46 -7.45 -8.30
CA PRO A 75 -29.23 -8.09 -7.85
C PRO A 75 -28.44 -7.15 -6.95
N LEU A 76 -28.01 -7.66 -5.79
CA LEU A 76 -27.17 -6.93 -4.85
C LEU A 76 -25.91 -6.44 -5.57
N ARG A 77 -25.78 -5.12 -5.71
CA ARG A 77 -24.66 -4.51 -6.44
C ARG A 77 -23.39 -4.52 -5.57
N GLY A 78 -22.24 -4.69 -6.22
CA GLY A 78 -20.94 -4.69 -5.52
C GLY A 78 -20.64 -3.36 -4.80
N GLU A 79 -21.18 -2.24 -5.30
CA GLU A 79 -21.10 -0.93 -4.63
C GLU A 79 -21.74 -0.94 -3.24
N TRP A 80 -22.90 -1.60 -3.10
CA TRP A 80 -23.59 -1.70 -1.81
C TRP A 80 -22.87 -2.60 -0.82
N VAL A 81 -22.29 -3.71 -1.30
CA VAL A 81 -21.46 -4.59 -0.45
C VAL A 81 -20.24 -3.83 0.06
N SER A 82 -19.62 -3.04 -0.82
CA SER A 82 -18.50 -2.15 -0.52
C SER A 82 -18.86 -1.10 0.54
N ASP A 83 -19.95 -0.37 0.35
CA ASP A 83 -20.39 0.67 1.28
C ASP A 83 -20.80 0.07 2.64
N LEU A 84 -21.45 -1.09 2.61
CA LEU A 84 -21.83 -1.82 3.82
C LEU A 84 -20.60 -2.35 4.57
N PHE A 85 -19.57 -2.83 3.86
CA PHE A 85 -18.29 -3.21 4.46
C PHE A 85 -17.66 -2.02 5.20
N ASP A 86 -17.58 -0.86 4.55
CA ASP A 86 -16.97 0.34 5.14
C ASP A 86 -17.76 0.84 6.37
N LEU A 87 -19.09 0.93 6.26
CA LEU A 87 -19.97 1.32 7.37
C LEU A 87 -19.90 0.31 8.53
N PHE A 88 -19.97 -0.99 8.23
CA PHE A 88 -19.95 -2.02 9.26
C PHE A 88 -18.62 -2.04 10.01
N ALA A 89 -17.50 -1.91 9.30
CA ALA A 89 -16.17 -1.81 9.90
C ALA A 89 -16.03 -0.59 10.84
N LEU A 90 -16.62 0.55 10.46
CA LEU A 90 -16.69 1.73 11.33
C LEU A 90 -17.54 1.48 12.58
N LEU A 91 -18.73 0.88 12.43
CA LEU A 91 -19.58 0.52 13.58
C LEU A 91 -18.87 -0.43 14.54
N CYS A 92 -18.17 -1.46 14.02
CA CYS A 92 -17.36 -2.36 14.84
C CYS A 92 -16.20 -1.63 15.53
N HIS A 93 -15.55 -0.68 14.86
CA HIS A 93 -14.49 0.13 15.46
C HIS A 93 -15.01 0.94 16.65
N HIS A 94 -16.07 1.72 16.43
CA HIS A 94 -16.69 2.55 17.45
C HIS A 94 -17.22 1.73 18.63
N SER A 95 -17.88 0.60 18.36
CA SER A 95 -18.31 -0.35 19.39
C SER A 95 -17.14 -0.94 20.20
N LYS A 96 -16.00 -1.24 19.56
CA LYS A 96 -14.82 -1.79 20.26
C LYS A 96 -14.20 -0.79 21.22
N TYR A 97 -14.19 0.49 20.85
CA TYR A 97 -13.54 1.54 21.63
C TYR A 97 -14.51 2.37 22.49
N GLY A 98 -15.79 1.99 22.54
CA GLY A 98 -16.80 2.68 23.36
C GLY A 98 -17.06 4.13 22.92
N THR A 99 -16.96 4.40 21.61
CA THR A 99 -17.24 5.71 21.02
C THR A 99 -18.44 5.61 20.08
N SER A 100 -19.03 6.74 19.69
CA SER A 100 -20.18 6.76 18.77
C SER A 100 -19.76 7.21 17.37
N LEU A 101 -20.26 6.52 16.34
CA LEU A 101 -20.02 6.91 14.95
C LEU A 101 -20.89 8.14 14.60
N ARG A 102 -20.23 9.20 14.12
CA ARG A 102 -20.89 10.43 13.64
C ARG A 102 -20.61 10.64 12.16
N LEU A 103 -21.66 10.84 11.38
CA LEU A 103 -21.57 11.04 9.92
C LEU A 103 -22.40 12.25 9.49
N PRO A 104 -22.04 12.98 8.42
CA PRO A 104 -22.90 14.03 7.89
C PRO A 104 -24.23 13.46 7.36
N GLU A 105 -25.35 14.14 7.65
CA GLU A 105 -26.66 13.72 7.14
C GLU A 105 -26.71 13.85 5.60
N VAL A 106 -26.21 14.97 5.08
CA VAL A 106 -26.19 15.29 3.66
C VAL A 106 -24.79 15.02 3.09
N ALA A 107 -24.72 14.17 2.07
CA ALA A 107 -23.51 13.86 1.31
C ALA A 107 -23.88 13.48 -0.12
N SER A 108 -22.97 13.68 -1.08
CA SER A 108 -23.20 13.35 -2.50
C SER A 108 -23.24 11.84 -2.78
N SER A 109 -22.59 11.05 -1.91
CA SER A 109 -22.52 9.59 -1.98
C SER A 109 -22.26 9.01 -0.59
N GLN A 110 -22.45 7.69 -0.42
CA GLN A 110 -22.05 6.99 0.81
C GLN A 110 -20.56 7.09 1.07
N MET A 111 -19.74 6.94 0.03
CA MET A 111 -18.29 7.10 0.13
C MET A 111 -17.90 8.46 0.72
N GLU A 112 -18.50 9.56 0.26
CA GLU A 112 -18.25 10.89 0.84
C GLU A 112 -18.78 11.02 2.26
N ARG A 113 -19.94 10.40 2.56
CA ARG A 113 -20.48 10.38 3.92
C ARG A 113 -19.52 9.71 4.90
N LEU A 114 -18.92 8.59 4.53
CA LEU A 114 -18.01 7.80 5.37
C LEU A 114 -16.58 8.35 5.40
N LEU A 115 -16.22 9.26 4.50
CA LEU A 115 -14.84 9.70 4.29
C LEU A 115 -14.16 10.23 5.56
N GLY A 116 -14.84 11.11 6.29
CA GLY A 116 -14.30 11.71 7.53
C GLY A 116 -14.04 10.64 8.60
N ALA A 117 -15.03 9.78 8.87
CA ALA A 117 -14.89 8.70 9.83
C ALA A 117 -13.79 7.68 9.44
N MET A 118 -13.62 7.39 8.14
CA MET A 118 -12.50 6.57 7.68
C MET A 118 -11.14 7.26 7.91
N GLN A 119 -11.03 8.57 7.67
CA GLN A 119 -9.81 9.34 7.95
C GLN A 119 -9.46 9.33 9.44
N GLU A 120 -10.45 9.48 10.30
CA GLU A 120 -10.30 9.42 11.76
C GLU A 120 -9.80 8.04 12.19
N ARG A 121 -10.42 6.95 11.70
CA ARG A 121 -9.95 5.59 11.98
C ARG A 121 -8.53 5.35 11.48
N ASN A 122 -8.19 5.79 10.26
CA ASN A 122 -6.84 5.64 9.72
C ASN A 122 -5.81 6.37 10.61
N THR A 123 -6.14 7.59 11.05
CA THR A 123 -5.30 8.36 11.98
C THR A 123 -5.16 7.67 13.32
N PHE A 124 -6.24 7.07 13.82
CA PHE A 124 -6.22 6.27 15.04
C PHE A 124 -5.26 5.08 14.90
N VAL A 125 -5.39 4.28 13.84
CA VAL A 125 -4.55 3.10 13.59
C VAL A 125 -3.09 3.51 13.38
N ALA A 126 -2.82 4.58 12.63
CA ALA A 126 -1.46 5.09 12.45
C ALA A 126 -0.79 5.52 13.76
N LYS A 127 -1.56 6.03 14.74
CA LYS A 127 -1.03 6.47 16.05
C LYS A 127 -0.96 5.37 17.10
N LYS A 128 -1.92 4.44 17.08
CA LYS A 128 -2.09 3.40 18.12
C LYS A 128 -1.61 2.02 17.69
N GLY A 129 -1.37 1.82 16.40
CA GLY A 129 -1.13 0.51 15.82
C GLY A 129 -2.41 -0.33 15.63
N GLN A 130 -2.24 -1.46 14.97
CA GLN A 130 -3.27 -2.50 14.88
C GLN A 130 -3.40 -3.24 16.22
N SER A 131 -4.53 -3.91 16.45
CA SER A 131 -4.78 -4.61 17.72
C SER A 131 -3.73 -5.68 18.05
N GLU A 132 -3.16 -6.31 17.03
CA GLU A 132 -2.13 -7.35 17.16
C GLU A 132 -0.70 -6.80 17.03
N TRP A 133 -0.47 -5.48 17.14
CA TRP A 133 0.87 -4.89 17.03
C TRP A 133 1.89 -5.52 18.01
N ALA A 134 1.47 -5.75 19.26
CA ALA A 134 2.29 -6.36 20.31
C ALA A 134 2.23 -7.90 20.33
N HIS A 135 1.76 -8.55 19.26
CA HIS A 135 1.53 -9.99 19.25
C HIS A 135 2.80 -10.80 19.59
N ALA A 136 2.65 -11.72 20.55
CA ALA A 136 3.68 -12.64 20.99
C ALA A 136 3.04 -13.99 21.35
N CYS A 137 3.16 -14.97 20.47
CA CYS A 137 2.80 -16.37 20.72
C CYS A 137 4.05 -17.26 20.75
N ASP A 138 3.88 -18.54 21.08
CA ASP A 138 4.97 -19.52 21.16
C ASP A 138 5.71 -19.72 19.83
N LEU A 139 5.11 -19.38 18.69
CA LEU A 139 5.78 -19.41 17.39
C LEU A 139 6.64 -18.16 17.15
N CYS A 140 6.34 -17.05 17.81
CA CYS A 140 7.04 -15.77 17.66
C CYS A 140 8.15 -15.57 18.70
N LEU A 141 8.03 -16.20 19.86
CA LEU A 141 8.94 -16.06 20.99
C LEU A 141 9.56 -17.43 21.34
N LYS A 142 10.81 -17.64 20.92
CA LYS A 142 11.62 -18.84 21.25
C LYS A 142 12.88 -18.37 22.00
N MET A 143 12.69 -17.75 23.17
CA MET A 143 13.70 -16.96 23.93
C MET A 143 14.13 -15.64 23.30
N ILE A 144 14.06 -15.53 21.97
CA ILE A 144 14.23 -14.29 21.21
C ILE A 144 12.96 -14.01 20.39
N GLN A 145 12.69 -12.73 20.13
CA GLN A 145 11.58 -12.26 19.34
C GLN A 145 12.02 -11.91 17.92
N CYS A 146 11.31 -12.46 16.94
CA CYS A 146 11.62 -12.27 15.53
C CYS A 146 10.54 -11.42 14.82
N ALA A 147 10.97 -10.66 13.81
CA ALA A 147 10.10 -10.07 12.80
C ALA A 147 10.71 -10.23 11.41
N VAL A 148 9.86 -10.26 10.39
CA VAL A 148 10.24 -10.31 8.97
C VAL A 148 9.69 -9.06 8.31
N ILE A 149 10.44 -8.46 7.40
CA ILE A 149 10.02 -7.32 6.58
C ILE A 149 10.19 -7.64 5.09
N ASP A 150 9.18 -7.31 4.29
CA ASP A 150 9.21 -7.47 2.82
C ASP A 150 8.18 -6.55 2.16
N GLY A 151 8.40 -6.27 0.88
CA GLY A 151 7.57 -5.39 0.07
C GLY A 151 6.69 -6.15 -0.91
N ILE A 152 5.45 -5.68 -1.09
CA ILE A 152 4.55 -6.14 -2.14
C ILE A 152 4.09 -5.01 -3.04
N ALA A 153 4.16 -5.24 -4.35
CA ALA A 153 3.61 -4.38 -5.40
C ALA A 153 2.06 -4.41 -5.43
N ILE A 154 1.43 -3.97 -4.35
CA ILE A 154 0.03 -3.56 -4.26
C ILE A 154 0.01 -2.06 -4.02
N GLY A 155 -1.02 -1.36 -4.51
CA GLY A 155 -0.99 0.09 -4.42
C GLY A 155 -2.21 0.80 -4.95
N ARG A 156 -2.13 2.13 -4.89
CA ARG A 156 -3.18 3.07 -5.31
C ARG A 156 -2.61 4.15 -6.22
N PRO A 157 -3.46 4.91 -6.93
CA PRO A 157 -3.03 6.14 -7.58
C PRO A 157 -2.40 7.10 -6.57
N CYS A 158 -1.29 7.74 -6.93
CA CYS A 158 -0.60 8.72 -6.10
C CYS A 158 -0.14 9.92 -6.94
N CYS A 159 0.38 10.94 -6.26
CA CYS A 159 0.98 12.11 -6.91
C CYS A 159 2.15 11.69 -7.82
N ALA A 160 2.26 12.30 -8.99
CA ALA A 160 3.36 12.04 -9.93
C ALA A 160 4.71 12.64 -9.50
N VAL A 161 4.74 13.52 -8.50
CA VAL A 161 6.00 13.96 -7.88
C VAL A 161 6.59 12.82 -7.06
N HIS A 162 7.86 12.50 -7.29
CA HIS A 162 8.57 11.42 -6.61
C HIS A 162 8.50 11.57 -5.09
N ASN A 163 8.20 10.47 -4.39
CA ASN A 163 8.04 10.40 -2.94
C ASN A 163 7.00 11.35 -2.31
N CYS A 164 6.08 11.94 -3.07
CA CYS A 164 5.02 12.78 -2.51
C CYS A 164 3.93 11.91 -1.85
N PRO A 165 3.68 12.03 -0.53
CA PRO A 165 2.69 11.21 0.17
C PRO A 165 1.28 11.80 0.12
N LEU A 166 1.15 13.04 -0.37
CA LEU A 166 -0.12 13.77 -0.33
C LEU A 166 -1.14 13.11 -1.26
N PRO A 167 -2.39 12.93 -0.78
CA PRO A 167 -3.43 12.30 -1.57
C PRO A 167 -3.81 13.16 -2.78
N LEU A 168 -4.26 12.50 -3.84
CA LEU A 168 -4.85 13.16 -4.98
C LEU A 168 -6.22 13.74 -4.60
N THR A 169 -6.59 14.87 -5.19
CA THR A 169 -7.94 15.47 -5.03
C THR A 169 -9.04 14.59 -5.62
N SER A 170 -8.70 13.83 -6.65
CA SER A 170 -9.55 12.77 -7.21
C SER A 170 -8.70 11.66 -7.81
N ASN A 171 -9.29 10.49 -8.00
CA ASN A 171 -8.62 9.38 -8.68
C ASN A 171 -8.30 9.66 -10.16
N ARG A 172 -8.75 10.79 -10.73
CA ARG A 172 -8.45 11.21 -12.11
C ARG A 172 -7.26 12.18 -12.18
N ALA A 173 -6.90 12.84 -11.07
CA ALA A 173 -5.78 13.79 -11.04
C ALA A 173 -4.41 13.08 -11.16
N ARG A 174 -3.41 13.76 -11.73
CA ARG A 174 -2.01 13.29 -11.76
C ARG A 174 -1.18 13.85 -10.60
N PHE A 175 -1.55 15.03 -10.11
CA PHE A 175 -0.88 15.72 -9.00
C PHE A 175 -1.83 15.98 -7.84
N CYS A 176 -1.28 16.02 -6.63
CA CYS A 176 -2.02 16.49 -5.45
C CYS A 176 -2.26 18.01 -5.52
N SER A 177 -3.09 18.55 -4.63
CA SER A 177 -3.40 19.98 -4.56
C SER A 177 -2.14 20.87 -4.45
N THR A 178 -1.17 20.48 -3.63
CA THR A 178 0.10 21.20 -3.45
C THR A 178 0.98 21.21 -4.70
N HIS A 179 0.81 20.21 -5.58
CA HIS A 179 1.56 20.08 -6.83
C HIS A 179 0.71 20.37 -8.07
N ALA A 180 -0.46 21.01 -7.92
CA ALA A 180 -1.36 21.27 -9.03
C ALA A 180 -0.72 22.06 -10.18
N GLN A 181 0.24 22.95 -9.86
CA GLN A 181 1.00 23.73 -10.85
C GLN A 181 1.82 22.86 -11.82
N ARG A 182 2.21 21.64 -11.42
CA ARG A 182 2.93 20.69 -12.30
C ARG A 182 2.04 20.20 -13.46
N GLU A 183 0.72 20.30 -13.34
CA GLU A 183 -0.20 19.97 -14.43
C GLU A 183 -0.12 20.98 -15.60
N LEU A 184 0.46 22.16 -15.37
CA LEU A 184 0.68 23.17 -16.42
C LEU A 184 1.99 22.97 -17.19
N LEU A 185 2.84 22.04 -16.74
CA LEU A 185 4.14 21.76 -17.33
C LEU A 185 4.08 20.56 -18.27
N CYS A 186 5.07 20.47 -19.15
CA CYS A 186 5.30 19.32 -20.01
C CYS A 186 5.45 18.01 -19.19
N ALA A 187 4.79 16.95 -19.63
CA ALA A 187 4.81 15.63 -18.98
C ALA A 187 6.10 14.81 -19.21
N VAL A 188 7.06 15.36 -19.96
CA VAL A 188 8.37 14.74 -20.18
C VAL A 188 9.27 15.00 -18.98
N GLU A 189 9.87 13.94 -18.43
CA GLU A 189 10.74 13.99 -17.26
C GLU A 189 11.94 14.93 -17.53
N GLY A 190 12.15 15.89 -16.63
CA GLY A 190 13.20 16.92 -16.75
C GLY A 190 12.82 18.15 -17.58
N CYS A 191 11.63 18.19 -18.21
CA CYS A 191 11.15 19.37 -18.92
C CYS A 191 10.34 20.29 -18.00
N ASN A 192 10.68 21.58 -17.97
CA ASN A 192 9.93 22.61 -17.22
C ASN A 192 9.20 23.62 -18.13
N ALA A 193 9.13 23.35 -19.44
CA ALA A 193 8.39 24.20 -20.37
C ALA A 193 6.88 24.03 -20.15
N PRO A 194 6.07 25.09 -20.35
CA PRO A 194 4.62 24.99 -20.25
C PRO A 194 4.06 24.05 -21.32
N ARG A 195 3.01 23.31 -20.97
CA ARG A 195 2.30 22.46 -21.94
C ARG A 195 1.43 23.32 -22.86
N GLN A 196 1.17 22.81 -24.06
CA GLN A 196 0.23 23.44 -24.98
C GLN A 196 -1.22 23.18 -24.56
N ALA A 197 -2.14 24.04 -25.03
CA ALA A 197 -3.57 23.79 -24.88
C ALA A 197 -3.93 22.41 -25.47
N ASP A 198 -4.75 21.63 -24.74
CA ASP A 198 -5.20 20.28 -25.11
C ASP A 198 -4.11 19.21 -25.33
N SER A 199 -2.87 19.52 -24.93
CA SER A 199 -1.72 18.60 -24.95
C SER A 199 -1.11 18.47 -23.56
N LEU A 200 -0.45 17.34 -23.31
CA LEU A 200 0.36 17.10 -22.11
C LEU A 200 1.83 17.48 -22.31
N THR A 201 2.21 18.02 -23.47
CA THR A 201 3.59 18.31 -23.84
C THR A 201 3.78 19.76 -24.29
N CYS A 202 5.02 20.23 -24.29
CA CYS A 202 5.38 21.55 -24.79
C CYS A 202 5.55 21.54 -26.33
N THR A 203 6.06 22.64 -26.89
CA THR A 203 6.29 22.81 -28.34
C THR A 203 7.44 21.98 -28.92
N ILE A 204 8.21 21.27 -28.09
CA ILE A 204 9.33 20.44 -28.57
C ILE A 204 8.77 19.23 -29.33
N LEU A 205 9.17 19.10 -30.60
CA LEU A 205 8.65 18.07 -31.52
C LEU A 205 8.84 16.65 -30.97
N GLU A 206 9.97 16.36 -30.33
CA GLU A 206 10.24 15.06 -29.71
C GLU A 206 9.26 14.74 -28.56
N HIS A 207 8.87 15.76 -27.78
CA HIS A 207 7.90 15.60 -26.70
C HIS A 207 6.49 15.37 -27.28
N GLN A 208 6.11 16.13 -28.29
CA GLN A 208 4.84 15.92 -28.99
C GLN A 208 4.78 14.52 -29.65
N ALA A 209 5.90 14.06 -30.22
CA ALA A 209 6.02 12.72 -30.79
C ALA A 209 5.81 11.62 -29.73
N LEU A 210 6.29 11.82 -28.50
CA LEU A 210 6.02 10.92 -27.37
C LEU A 210 4.52 10.87 -27.05
N GLU A 211 3.83 12.01 -27.01
CA GLU A 211 2.39 12.05 -26.75
C GLU A 211 1.56 11.47 -27.91
N ALA A 212 1.96 11.73 -29.16
CA ALA A 212 1.33 11.12 -30.33
C ALA A 212 1.50 9.59 -30.30
N ARG A 213 2.69 9.10 -29.96
CA ARG A 213 2.95 7.67 -29.73
C ARG A 213 2.14 7.08 -28.58
N TYR A 214 1.77 7.88 -27.58
CA TYR A 214 0.87 7.47 -26.49
C TYR A 214 -0.58 7.34 -26.97
N LYS A 215 -1.07 8.32 -27.74
CA LYS A 215 -2.44 8.39 -28.24
C LYS A 215 -2.74 7.46 -29.43
N ALA A 216 -1.72 6.94 -30.11
CA ALA A 216 -1.86 6.12 -31.32
C ALA A 216 -2.79 4.88 -31.12
N PRO A 217 -3.80 4.67 -32.00
CA PRO A 217 -4.67 3.49 -31.97
C PRO A 217 -3.88 2.18 -32.19
N GLY A 218 -4.28 1.08 -31.53
CA GLY A 218 -3.66 -0.25 -31.71
C GLY A 218 -2.74 -0.71 -30.57
N LYS A 219 -2.42 0.15 -29.59
CA LYS A 219 -1.67 -0.24 -28.38
C LYS A 219 -2.51 -0.86 -27.26
N SER A 220 -3.83 -0.94 -27.41
CA SER A 220 -4.69 -1.62 -26.41
C SER A 220 -4.20 -3.05 -26.15
N PHE A 221 -3.76 -3.79 -27.18
CA PHE A 221 -3.27 -5.17 -27.04
C PHE A 221 -1.87 -5.29 -26.38
N SER A 222 -0.91 -4.41 -26.68
CA SER A 222 0.41 -4.44 -26.04
C SER A 222 0.36 -3.91 -24.60
N LEU A 223 -0.48 -2.90 -24.32
CA LEU A 223 -0.83 -2.50 -22.96
C LEU A 223 -1.55 -3.63 -22.22
N LEU A 224 -2.50 -4.34 -22.84
CA LEU A 224 -3.20 -5.49 -22.25
C LEU A 224 -2.26 -6.68 -21.99
N THR A 225 -1.32 -6.95 -22.89
CA THR A 225 -0.32 -8.02 -22.72
C THR A 225 0.66 -7.69 -21.60
N ARG A 226 1.09 -6.43 -21.48
CA ARG A 226 1.88 -5.93 -20.35
C ARG A 226 1.08 -5.97 -19.04
N ARG A 227 -0.21 -5.62 -19.06
CA ARG A 227 -1.15 -5.77 -17.93
C ARG A 227 -1.30 -7.23 -17.49
N ARG A 228 -1.34 -8.19 -18.42
CA ARG A 228 -1.38 -9.64 -18.10
C ARG A 228 -0.09 -10.12 -17.44
N ARG A 229 1.08 -9.67 -17.90
CA ARG A 229 2.38 -10.00 -17.28
C ARG A 229 2.52 -9.43 -15.86
N GLN A 230 1.95 -8.26 -15.56
CA GLN A 230 1.96 -7.67 -14.21
C GLN A 230 1.11 -8.43 -13.18
N VAL A 231 0.07 -9.16 -13.62
CA VAL A 231 -0.75 -10.00 -12.72
C VAL A 231 -0.01 -11.28 -12.31
N TYR A 232 0.94 -11.76 -13.12
CA TYR A 232 1.60 -13.06 -12.93
C TYR A 232 3.15 -13.01 -12.79
N GLY A 233 3.78 -11.84 -12.96
CA GLY A 233 5.25 -11.69 -12.93
C GLY A 233 5.77 -11.16 -11.60
N ARG A 234 6.78 -11.85 -11.03
CA ARG A 234 7.62 -11.33 -9.93
C ARG A 234 8.43 -10.12 -10.42
N GLY A 235 8.29 -8.98 -9.74
CA GLY A 235 9.44 -8.15 -9.39
C GLY A 235 9.88 -7.03 -10.33
N ASP A 236 9.01 -6.41 -11.16
CA ASP A 236 9.37 -5.11 -11.73
C ASP A 236 8.14 -4.20 -11.93
N VAL A 237 8.01 -3.18 -11.08
CA VAL A 237 6.94 -2.17 -11.16
C VAL A 237 7.35 -1.12 -12.19
N LEU A 238 7.23 -1.45 -13.47
CA LEU A 238 7.21 -0.41 -14.50
C LEU A 238 5.89 0.35 -14.35
N ASN A 239 5.96 1.55 -13.75
CA ASN A 239 4.89 2.55 -13.70
C ASN A 239 4.07 2.49 -14.99
N GLU A 240 2.75 2.29 -14.85
CA GLU A 240 1.86 1.78 -15.91
C GLU A 240 1.84 2.65 -17.20
N GLU A 241 2.43 3.85 -17.20
CA GLU A 241 2.30 4.87 -18.24
C GLU A 241 3.60 5.65 -18.56
N VAL A 242 4.78 5.13 -18.21
CA VAL A 242 6.05 5.71 -18.71
C VAL A 242 6.27 5.25 -20.16
N ILE A 243 6.37 6.21 -21.08
CA ILE A 243 6.78 5.98 -22.46
C ILE A 243 8.21 6.47 -22.63
N GLU A 244 9.03 5.61 -23.21
CA GLU A 244 10.42 5.87 -23.54
C GLU A 244 10.57 6.06 -25.05
N MET A 245 11.44 7.00 -25.43
CA MET A 245 11.93 7.15 -26.79
C MET A 245 13.44 7.34 -26.71
N GLU A 246 14.19 6.45 -27.38
CA GLU A 246 15.60 6.65 -27.61
C GLU A 246 15.77 7.75 -28.66
N LEU A 247 16.63 8.73 -28.36
CA LEU A 247 17.12 9.68 -29.35
C LEU A 247 18.46 9.16 -29.88
N ASP A 248 18.59 9.16 -31.20
CA ASP A 248 19.89 9.02 -31.83
C ASP A 248 20.65 10.33 -31.65
N ALA A 249 21.90 10.27 -31.20
CA ALA A 249 22.72 11.47 -31.06
C ALA A 249 23.03 12.03 -32.45
N GLU A 250 22.62 13.27 -32.73
CA GLU A 250 22.98 13.97 -33.97
C GLU A 250 24.50 13.99 -34.12
N GLU A 251 25.01 13.54 -35.27
CA GLU A 251 26.41 13.70 -35.65
C GLU A 251 26.68 15.19 -35.84
N GLU A 252 27.26 15.85 -34.84
CA GLU A 252 27.93 17.14 -35.06
C GLU A 252 29.01 16.90 -36.12
N GLY A 253 28.78 17.45 -37.31
CA GLY A 253 29.69 17.35 -38.45
C GLY A 253 31.07 17.86 -38.09
N GLN A 254 32.06 16.96 -38.10
CA GLN A 254 33.46 17.35 -38.03
C GLN A 254 33.92 17.86 -39.40
N PRO A 255 34.68 18.97 -39.46
CA PRO A 255 35.42 19.31 -40.66
C PRO A 255 36.57 18.32 -40.85
N SER A 256 36.78 17.94 -42.11
CA SER A 256 37.74 16.98 -42.61
C SER A 256 39.18 17.18 -42.10
N GLY A 257 39.86 16.10 -41.69
CA GLY A 257 41.33 16.08 -41.65
C GLY A 257 42.00 15.09 -40.67
N VAL A 258 42.52 14.00 -41.24
CA VAL A 258 43.65 13.14 -40.78
C VAL A 258 43.37 12.08 -39.69
N GLN A 259 43.58 10.81 -40.09
CA GLN A 259 43.57 9.59 -39.27
C GLN A 259 44.84 9.47 -38.40
N LEU A 260 44.68 9.13 -37.12
CA LEU A 260 45.61 8.22 -36.42
C LEU A 260 44.91 7.43 -35.29
N ASP A 261 45.05 6.11 -35.42
CA ASP A 261 44.74 4.94 -34.59
C ASP A 261 44.12 4.99 -33.18
N SER A 262 43.08 4.14 -33.04
CA SER A 262 42.88 3.12 -31.99
C SER A 262 42.87 3.52 -30.51
N LEU A 263 41.76 4.12 -30.07
CA LEU A 263 41.32 4.06 -28.66
C LEU A 263 39.97 3.33 -28.56
N PRO A 264 39.68 2.59 -27.46
CA PRO A 264 38.41 1.92 -27.27
C PRO A 264 37.29 2.95 -27.25
N ARG A 265 36.40 2.86 -28.24
CA ARG A 265 35.23 3.73 -28.42
C ARG A 265 34.34 3.58 -27.19
N LYS A 266 34.37 4.55 -26.27
CA LYS A 266 33.36 4.65 -25.20
C LYS A 266 31.99 4.71 -25.88
N GLU A 267 31.16 3.69 -25.68
CA GLU A 267 29.75 3.72 -26.07
C GLU A 267 29.11 4.98 -25.46
N LYS A 268 28.78 5.95 -26.30
CA LYS A 268 28.04 7.14 -25.88
C LYS A 268 26.66 6.64 -25.42
N LYS A 269 26.34 6.76 -24.13
CA LYS A 269 25.01 6.45 -23.60
C LYS A 269 23.97 7.21 -24.42
N LYS A 270 23.10 6.48 -25.14
CA LYS A 270 21.96 7.05 -25.85
C LYS A 270 21.09 7.86 -24.89
N LYS A 271 20.64 9.04 -25.31
CA LYS A 271 19.75 9.88 -24.51
C LYS A 271 18.33 9.32 -24.63
N VAL A 272 17.82 8.74 -23.54
CA VAL A 272 16.44 8.22 -23.49
C VAL A 272 15.54 9.30 -22.94
N LEU A 273 14.57 9.76 -23.74
CA LEU A 273 13.49 10.62 -23.26
C LEU A 273 12.41 9.76 -22.60
N ARG A 274 11.96 10.19 -21.43
CA ARG A 274 10.91 9.55 -20.64
C ARG A 274 9.75 10.51 -20.45
N ALA A 275 8.53 10.06 -20.72
CA ALA A 275 7.32 10.83 -20.46
C ALA A 275 6.32 10.03 -19.65
N ARG A 276 5.58 10.71 -18.77
CA ARG A 276 4.53 10.09 -17.96
C ARG A 276 3.19 10.77 -18.19
N PHE A 277 2.41 10.24 -19.12
CA PHE A 277 1.17 10.87 -19.57
C PHE A 277 -0.05 10.57 -18.70
N GLY A 278 -0.01 9.50 -17.90
CA GLY A 278 -1.09 9.25 -16.96
C GLY A 278 -0.66 9.35 -15.49
N ARG A 279 -1.37 8.64 -14.64
CA ARG A 279 -1.28 8.71 -13.18
C ARG A 279 -0.12 7.88 -12.67
N ASN A 280 0.50 8.40 -11.63
CA ASN A 280 1.48 7.61 -10.89
C ASN A 280 0.80 6.66 -9.90
N ARG A 281 1.53 5.66 -9.45
CA ARG A 281 1.08 4.70 -8.44
C ARG A 281 2.11 4.60 -7.33
N THR A 282 1.65 4.23 -6.14
CA THR A 282 2.54 3.85 -5.05
C THR A 282 3.45 2.70 -5.51
N HIS A 283 4.69 2.71 -5.06
CA HIS A 283 5.71 1.74 -5.44
C HIS A 283 5.37 0.36 -4.88
N ASN A 284 5.22 0.27 -3.57
CA ASN A 284 4.87 -0.95 -2.86
C ASN A 284 4.20 -0.66 -1.51
N GLU A 285 3.60 -1.67 -0.92
CA GLU A 285 3.33 -1.72 0.50
C GLU A 285 4.41 -2.55 1.18
N GLN A 286 5.06 -2.00 2.19
CA GLN A 286 5.98 -2.72 3.04
C GLN A 286 5.20 -3.33 4.21
N LEU A 287 5.44 -4.60 4.53
CA LEU A 287 4.84 -5.27 5.68
C LEU A 287 5.91 -5.64 6.69
N ILE A 288 5.54 -5.66 7.98
CA ILE A 288 6.28 -6.33 9.04
C ILE A 288 5.40 -7.44 9.60
N VAL A 289 5.90 -8.67 9.57
CA VAL A 289 5.15 -9.89 9.88
C VAL A 289 5.90 -10.71 10.91
N ARG A 290 5.18 -11.22 11.90
CA ARG A 290 5.71 -12.16 12.89
C ARG A 290 5.83 -13.57 12.29
N PRO A 291 6.70 -14.45 12.82
CA PRO A 291 6.87 -15.81 12.28
C PRO A 291 5.58 -16.65 12.19
N CYS A 292 4.58 -16.37 13.03
CA CYS A 292 3.27 -17.03 12.98
C CYS A 292 2.36 -16.57 11.82
N GLY A 293 2.75 -15.52 11.08
CA GLY A 293 1.95 -14.93 10.00
C GLY A 293 1.16 -13.67 10.41
N VAL A 294 1.12 -13.29 11.69
CA VAL A 294 0.47 -12.05 12.14
C VAL A 294 1.21 -10.83 11.60
N ILE A 295 0.49 -9.96 10.90
CA ILE A 295 1.02 -8.71 10.34
C ILE A 295 0.94 -7.63 11.43
N VAL A 296 2.10 -7.13 11.88
CA VAL A 296 2.18 -6.15 12.99
C VAL A 296 2.36 -4.71 12.51
N GLY A 297 2.80 -4.53 11.27
CA GLY A 297 2.99 -3.20 10.67
C GLY A 297 2.83 -3.22 9.16
N ARG A 298 2.39 -2.09 8.61
CA ARG A 298 2.34 -1.83 7.16
C ARG A 298 2.70 -0.38 6.86
N GLY A 299 3.30 -0.13 5.70
CA GLY A 299 3.64 1.21 5.24
C GLY A 299 3.54 1.34 3.73
N THR A 300 2.95 2.43 3.25
CA THR A 300 2.89 2.75 1.81
C THR A 300 4.15 3.47 1.36
N PHE A 301 4.85 2.91 0.38
CA PHE A 301 6.03 3.49 -0.23
C PHE A 301 5.68 4.07 -1.60
N TYR A 302 6.15 5.27 -1.90
CA TYR A 302 5.65 6.06 -3.04
C TYR A 302 6.54 5.99 -4.28
N GLY A 303 7.78 6.47 -4.19
CA GLY A 303 8.68 6.57 -5.34
C GLY A 303 9.71 5.45 -5.44
N ALA A 304 10.12 4.87 -4.32
CA ALA A 304 11.09 3.79 -4.24
C ALA A 304 11.06 3.10 -2.87
N GLU A 305 11.59 1.88 -2.81
CA GLU A 305 11.99 1.20 -1.58
C GLU A 305 13.40 1.67 -1.16
N ALA A 306 13.50 2.95 -0.80
CA ALA A 306 14.76 3.53 -0.36
C ALA A 306 15.11 3.06 1.06
N LEU A 307 16.39 2.77 1.33
CA LEU A 307 16.85 2.28 2.63
C LEU A 307 16.51 3.24 3.79
N GLY A 308 16.60 4.55 3.56
CA GLY A 308 16.15 5.54 4.54
C GLY A 308 14.66 5.41 4.89
N SER A 309 13.81 5.24 3.87
CA SER A 309 12.38 5.00 4.09
C SER A 309 12.10 3.68 4.81
N VAL A 310 12.90 2.64 4.60
CA VAL A 310 12.80 1.38 5.36
C VAL A 310 13.17 1.59 6.83
N ILE A 311 14.23 2.35 7.12
CA ILE A 311 14.59 2.71 8.50
C ILE A 311 13.46 3.47 9.18
N ASP A 312 12.97 4.54 8.54
CA ASP A 312 11.89 5.38 9.08
C ASP A 312 10.62 4.55 9.30
N PHE A 313 10.32 3.62 8.39
CA PHE A 313 9.20 2.70 8.53
C PHE A 313 9.37 1.77 9.74
N VAL A 314 10.52 1.10 9.88
CA VAL A 314 10.78 0.21 11.03
C VAL A 314 10.70 0.97 12.34
N MET A 315 11.30 2.17 12.42
CA MET A 315 11.22 3.02 13.61
C MET A 315 9.80 3.53 13.88
N SER A 316 8.97 3.74 12.85
CA SER A 316 7.57 4.12 13.04
C SER A 316 6.73 2.99 13.66
N ILE A 317 7.04 1.73 13.32
CA ILE A 317 6.35 0.56 13.86
C ILE A 317 6.91 0.18 15.24
N PHE A 318 8.21 0.32 15.44
CA PHE A 318 8.90 0.02 16.69
C PHE A 318 9.57 1.29 17.23
N PRO A 319 8.80 2.21 17.86
CA PRO A 319 9.27 3.55 18.22
C PRO A 319 10.25 3.57 19.39
N THR A 320 10.45 2.46 20.09
CA THR A 320 11.40 2.36 21.21
C THR A 320 12.32 1.15 21.06
N LEU A 321 13.49 1.20 21.71
CA LEU A 321 14.42 0.07 21.80
C LEU A 321 13.74 -1.21 22.32
N ALA A 322 12.87 -1.07 23.32
CA ALA A 322 12.15 -2.19 23.91
C ALA A 322 11.08 -2.80 22.97
N SER A 323 10.64 -2.06 21.96
CA SER A 323 9.69 -2.56 20.96
C SER A 323 10.35 -3.23 19.76
N MET A 324 11.65 -3.00 19.54
CA MET A 324 12.38 -3.59 18.45
C MET A 324 12.49 -5.11 18.63
N PRO A 325 12.39 -5.89 17.54
CA PRO A 325 12.65 -7.33 17.62
C PRO A 325 14.12 -7.59 17.88
N ASP A 326 14.44 -8.72 18.53
CA ASP A 326 15.82 -9.20 18.66
C ASP A 326 16.41 -9.58 17.29
N VAL A 327 15.56 -10.06 16.37
CA VAL A 327 15.96 -10.44 15.01
C VAL A 327 14.99 -9.87 13.99
N LEU A 328 15.54 -9.19 12.98
CA LEU A 328 14.79 -8.66 11.85
C LEU A 328 15.31 -9.27 10.54
N PHE A 329 14.46 -10.05 9.87
CA PHE A 329 14.74 -10.58 8.53
C PHE A 329 14.31 -9.59 7.46
N PHE A 330 15.24 -9.26 6.56
CA PHE A 330 14.97 -8.43 5.37
C PHE A 330 15.87 -8.89 4.23
N ASP A 331 15.33 -8.97 3.03
CA ASP A 331 16.06 -9.47 1.86
C ASP A 331 17.28 -8.58 1.51
N ASN A 332 17.21 -7.29 1.84
CA ASN A 332 18.24 -6.29 1.57
C ASN A 332 18.97 -5.80 2.83
N ASN A 333 18.99 -6.61 3.90
CA ASN A 333 19.63 -6.24 5.18
C ASN A 333 21.13 -5.91 5.04
N CYS A 334 21.83 -6.52 4.09
CA CYS A 334 23.23 -6.21 3.80
C CYS A 334 23.44 -4.73 3.46
N ASN A 335 22.60 -4.15 2.61
CA ASN A 335 22.70 -2.73 2.29
C ASN A 335 22.08 -1.86 3.38
N LEU A 336 21.01 -2.33 4.05
CA LEU A 336 20.42 -1.61 5.18
C LEU A 336 21.45 -1.38 6.29
N ARG A 337 22.20 -2.43 6.66
CA ARG A 337 23.25 -2.37 7.70
C ARG A 337 24.37 -1.40 7.34
N ARG A 338 24.90 -1.47 6.11
CA ARG A 338 25.90 -0.50 5.62
C ARG A 338 25.36 0.93 5.59
N HIS A 339 24.08 1.09 5.27
CA HIS A 339 23.43 2.40 5.28
C HIS A 339 23.32 2.95 6.71
N LEU A 340 22.97 2.10 7.69
CA LEU A 340 22.89 2.44 9.11
C LEU A 340 24.23 2.94 9.66
N GLU A 341 25.37 2.37 9.25
CA GLU A 341 26.72 2.82 9.67
C GLU A 341 26.96 4.31 9.42
N ASN A 342 26.30 4.89 8.41
CA ASN A 342 26.43 6.28 8.02
C ASN A 342 25.29 7.18 8.54
N ARG A 343 24.42 6.66 9.42
CA ARG A 343 23.31 7.40 10.05
C ARG A 343 23.74 8.03 11.36
N ALA A 344 22.92 8.99 11.83
CA ALA A 344 23.06 9.61 13.14
C ALA A 344 23.13 8.56 14.26
N GLU A 345 23.87 8.87 15.33
CA GLU A 345 24.09 7.94 16.45
C GLU A 345 22.77 7.44 17.03
N GLU A 346 21.79 8.33 17.22
CA GLU A 346 20.45 7.98 17.73
C GLU A 346 19.75 6.90 16.88
N VAL A 347 19.88 6.97 15.55
CA VAL A 347 19.31 5.98 14.62
C VAL A 347 20.08 4.66 14.73
N ARG A 348 21.42 4.72 14.83
CA ARG A 348 22.24 3.51 15.01
C ARG A 348 21.93 2.80 16.33
N GLN A 349 21.79 3.56 17.42
CA GLN A 349 21.42 3.04 18.73
C GLN A 349 20.07 2.36 18.70
N HIS A 350 19.10 2.89 17.94
CA HIS A 350 17.78 2.28 17.78
C HIS A 350 17.80 0.83 17.28
N PHE A 351 18.82 0.45 16.51
CA PHE A 351 18.99 -0.89 15.94
C PHE A 351 20.10 -1.70 16.64
N ALA A 352 20.77 -1.16 17.67
CA ALA A 352 21.99 -1.75 18.22
C ALA A 352 21.81 -3.16 18.81
N HIS A 353 20.61 -3.48 19.28
CA HIS A 353 20.26 -4.77 19.86
C HIS A 353 19.47 -5.69 18.91
N THR A 354 19.27 -5.26 17.66
CA THR A 354 18.56 -6.05 16.66
C THR A 354 19.54 -6.67 15.69
N LEU A 355 19.50 -8.00 15.61
CA LEU A 355 20.22 -8.75 14.62
C LEU A 355 19.56 -8.59 13.23
N LEU A 356 20.30 -7.99 12.29
CA LEU A 356 19.87 -7.80 10.91
C LEU A 356 20.38 -8.95 10.02
N VAL A 357 19.47 -9.87 9.66
CA VAL A 357 19.77 -11.07 8.85
C VAL A 357 19.06 -11.06 7.50
N VAL A 358 19.72 -11.57 6.47
CA VAL A 358 19.08 -11.75 5.16
C VAL A 358 18.11 -12.92 5.24
N ASP A 359 16.97 -12.80 4.55
CA ASP A 359 16.06 -13.93 4.38
C ASP A 359 16.76 -15.16 3.79
N VAL A 360 16.48 -16.35 4.33
CA VAL A 360 17.18 -17.60 4.00
C VAL A 360 17.03 -17.96 2.51
N PHE A 361 15.88 -17.68 1.89
CA PHE A 361 15.68 -17.96 0.47
C PHE A 361 16.39 -16.94 -0.43
N HIS A 362 16.45 -15.67 0.00
CA HIS A 362 17.22 -14.65 -0.72
C HIS A 362 18.72 -14.94 -0.66
N TRP A 363 19.22 -15.39 0.50
CA TRP A 363 20.59 -15.82 0.69
C TRP A 363 21.01 -16.88 -0.34
N ASP A 364 20.26 -17.99 -0.40
CA ASP A 364 20.55 -19.12 -1.30
C ASP A 364 20.55 -18.73 -2.79
N ARG A 365 19.62 -17.85 -3.20
CA ARG A 365 19.41 -17.53 -4.62
C ARG A 365 20.25 -16.37 -5.13
N LYS A 366 20.55 -15.36 -4.30
CA LYS A 366 21.15 -14.10 -4.76
C LYS A 366 22.55 -13.84 -4.22
N HIS A 367 22.95 -14.50 -3.13
CA HIS A 367 24.30 -14.38 -2.61
C HIS A 367 25.14 -15.58 -3.05
N LYS A 368 25.95 -15.41 -4.09
CA LYS A 368 26.99 -16.39 -4.42
C LYS A 368 28.04 -16.37 -3.30
N LEU A 369 28.34 -17.52 -2.71
CA LEU A 369 29.46 -17.70 -1.79
C LEU A 369 30.73 -17.06 -2.40
N GLY A 370 31.33 -16.11 -1.68
CA GLY A 370 32.63 -15.52 -2.01
C GLY A 370 32.65 -14.14 -2.71
N ARG A 371 31.50 -13.49 -2.98
CA ARG A 371 31.51 -12.13 -3.57
C ARG A 371 31.22 -10.98 -2.60
N ASP A 372 30.61 -11.25 -1.46
CA ASP A 372 30.29 -10.23 -0.45
C ASP A 372 30.65 -10.72 0.95
N ASN A 373 31.92 -10.51 1.33
CA ASN A 373 32.45 -10.87 2.64
C ASN A 373 31.67 -10.18 3.76
N TYR A 374 31.27 -8.92 3.58
CA TYR A 374 30.51 -8.19 4.58
C TYR A 374 29.15 -8.85 4.85
N CYS A 375 28.43 -9.21 3.78
CA CYS A 375 27.14 -9.90 3.91
C CYS A 375 27.31 -11.26 4.61
N THR A 376 28.36 -12.01 4.27
CA THR A 376 28.69 -13.32 4.87
C THR A 376 29.03 -13.22 6.34
N THR A 377 29.75 -12.18 6.75
CA THR A 377 30.14 -11.98 8.15
C THR A 377 28.96 -11.53 9.01
N TYR A 378 28.15 -10.60 8.50
CA TYR A 378 27.23 -9.83 9.35
C TYR A 378 25.75 -10.17 9.18
N CYS A 379 25.35 -10.68 8.02
CA CYS A 379 23.94 -10.85 7.68
C CYS A 379 23.57 -12.30 7.32
N ASN A 380 24.53 -13.23 7.38
CA ASN A 380 24.31 -14.65 7.13
C ASN A 380 23.53 -15.30 8.28
N PRO A 381 22.29 -15.77 8.06
CA PRO A 381 21.49 -16.37 9.13
C PRO A 381 22.15 -17.64 9.70
N ALA A 382 22.96 -18.36 8.93
CA ALA A 382 23.63 -19.59 9.39
C ALA A 382 24.78 -19.32 10.38
N ALA A 383 25.21 -18.07 10.52
CA ALA A 383 26.23 -17.67 11.51
C ALA A 383 25.67 -17.60 12.95
N TYR A 384 24.35 -17.65 13.12
CA TYR A 384 23.67 -17.45 14.40
C TYR A 384 22.98 -18.74 14.84
N THR A 385 23.61 -19.46 15.77
CA THR A 385 23.11 -20.75 16.29
C THR A 385 21.78 -20.61 17.04
N GLU A 386 21.49 -19.42 17.55
CA GLU A 386 20.25 -19.02 18.22
C GLU A 386 19.05 -19.01 17.27
N LEU A 387 19.26 -19.09 15.95
CA LEU A 387 18.19 -19.20 14.95
C LEU A 387 17.88 -20.66 14.58
N LEU A 388 18.67 -21.62 15.07
CA LEU A 388 18.53 -23.04 14.79
C LEU A 388 17.89 -23.77 15.98
N ASP A 389 17.03 -24.74 15.67
CA ASP A 389 16.44 -25.63 16.65
C ASP A 389 17.52 -26.60 17.16
N GLN A 390 17.99 -26.38 18.39
CA GLN A 390 19.02 -27.22 19.01
C GLN A 390 18.55 -28.67 19.21
N THR A 391 17.23 -28.91 19.24
CA THR A 391 16.65 -30.25 19.41
C THR A 391 16.50 -31.00 18.08
N LYS A 392 16.53 -30.29 16.94
CA LYS A 392 16.29 -30.85 15.61
C LYS A 392 17.37 -30.39 14.63
N ARG A 393 18.21 -31.33 14.19
CA ARG A 393 19.29 -31.06 13.24
C ARG A 393 18.76 -30.36 11.97
N ASN A 394 19.40 -29.25 11.60
CA ASN A 394 19.14 -28.45 10.40
C ASN A 394 17.72 -27.86 10.31
N LYS A 395 17.04 -27.64 11.44
CA LYS A 395 15.73 -26.98 11.46
C LYS A 395 15.86 -25.55 11.99
N TRP A 396 15.26 -24.59 11.28
CA TRP A 396 15.18 -23.20 11.73
C TRP A 396 14.07 -23.03 12.78
N LEU A 397 14.29 -22.14 13.75
CA LEU A 397 13.31 -21.81 14.79
C LEU A 397 12.14 -20.98 14.27
N PHE A 398 12.43 -20.06 13.35
CA PHE A 398 11.46 -19.10 12.83
C PHE A 398 11.19 -19.30 11.33
N ASN A 399 9.94 -19.05 10.94
CA ASN A 399 9.55 -18.98 9.54
C ASN A 399 9.95 -17.63 8.94
N SER A 400 11.12 -17.56 8.30
CA SER A 400 11.57 -16.32 7.62
C SER A 400 10.72 -15.99 6.38
N SER A 401 9.95 -16.94 5.84
CA SER A 401 9.03 -16.72 4.71
C SER A 401 7.66 -16.17 5.11
N ALA A 402 7.43 -15.84 6.38
CA ALA A 402 6.13 -15.34 6.85
C ALA A 402 5.64 -14.12 6.05
N CYS A 403 6.54 -13.18 5.76
CA CYS A 403 6.24 -12.04 4.90
C CYS A 403 5.85 -12.44 3.48
N GLU A 404 6.58 -13.37 2.85
CA GLU A 404 6.25 -13.81 1.48
C GLU A 404 4.87 -14.47 1.42
N GLN A 405 4.50 -15.25 2.44
CA GLN A 405 3.18 -15.85 2.58
C GLN A 405 2.08 -14.79 2.75
N ALA A 406 2.31 -13.80 3.64
CA ALA A 406 1.41 -12.67 3.83
C ALA A 406 1.26 -11.84 2.54
N ASN A 407 2.36 -11.59 1.82
CA ASN A 407 2.37 -10.91 0.53
C ASN A 407 1.55 -11.70 -0.51
N SER A 408 1.71 -13.02 -0.58
CA SER A 408 0.91 -13.87 -1.47
C SER A 408 -0.60 -13.77 -1.19
N TRP A 409 -0.99 -13.70 0.09
CA TRP A 409 -2.37 -13.46 0.49
C TRP A 409 -2.83 -12.03 0.11
N LEU A 410 -2.04 -11.01 0.44
CA LEU A 410 -2.39 -9.60 0.22
C LEU A 410 -2.48 -9.25 -1.28
N ARG A 411 -1.70 -9.92 -2.13
CA ARG A 411 -1.73 -9.76 -3.60
C ARG A 411 -3.12 -9.97 -4.19
N LYS A 412 -3.94 -10.81 -3.57
CA LYS A 412 -5.28 -11.16 -4.06
C LYS A 412 -6.22 -9.94 -4.06
N PHE A 413 -5.92 -8.91 -3.27
CA PHE A 413 -6.67 -7.64 -3.21
C PHE A 413 -6.22 -6.59 -4.22
N ALA A 414 -5.18 -6.85 -5.02
CA ALA A 414 -4.60 -5.86 -5.92
C ALA A 414 -5.59 -5.29 -6.95
N SER A 415 -6.56 -6.09 -7.39
CA SER A 415 -7.61 -5.65 -8.32
C SER A 415 -8.56 -4.64 -7.65
N GLN A 416 -9.00 -4.93 -6.42
CA GLN A 416 -9.93 -4.12 -5.64
C GLN A 416 -9.30 -2.79 -5.20
N THR A 417 -8.04 -2.82 -4.79
CA THR A 417 -7.33 -1.63 -4.30
C THR A 417 -6.86 -0.69 -5.42
N ARG A 418 -6.80 -1.18 -6.66
CA ARG A 418 -6.20 -0.47 -7.81
C ARG A 418 -6.75 0.94 -8.05
N LYS A 419 -8.03 1.16 -7.77
CA LYS A 419 -8.76 2.41 -8.02
C LYS A 419 -9.28 3.07 -6.74
N MET A 420 -8.84 2.63 -5.56
CA MET A 420 -9.24 3.25 -4.31
C MET A 420 -8.59 4.63 -4.16
N THR A 421 -9.32 5.55 -3.51
CA THR A 421 -8.73 6.80 -3.00
C THR A 421 -7.76 6.47 -1.87
N ALA A 422 -6.87 7.41 -1.51
CA ALA A 422 -5.91 7.20 -0.43
C ALA A 422 -6.59 6.80 0.89
N VAL A 423 -7.60 7.55 1.32
CA VAL A 423 -8.32 7.28 2.58
C VAL A 423 -8.89 5.87 2.60
N ARG A 424 -9.59 5.49 1.54
CA ARG A 424 -10.24 4.18 1.47
C ARG A 424 -9.23 3.04 1.35
N PHE A 425 -8.14 3.25 0.64
CA PHE A 425 -7.08 2.27 0.51
C PHE A 425 -6.46 1.93 1.87
N GLU A 426 -6.09 2.95 2.66
CA GLU A 426 -5.55 2.76 4.02
C GLU A 426 -6.58 2.02 4.89
N PHE A 427 -7.82 2.53 4.90
CA PHE A 427 -8.91 1.98 5.70
C PHE A 427 -9.18 0.50 5.38
N PHE A 428 -9.28 0.20 4.09
CA PHE A 428 -9.56 -1.14 3.58
C PHE A 428 -8.45 -2.11 3.93
N LEU A 429 -7.19 -1.75 3.66
CA LEU A 429 -6.05 -2.60 4.00
C LEU A 429 -5.96 -2.85 5.49
N ASP A 430 -6.19 -1.83 6.31
CA ASP A 430 -6.21 -1.97 7.76
C ASP A 430 -7.32 -2.90 8.26
N GLU A 431 -8.52 -2.88 7.67
CA GLU A 431 -9.60 -3.79 8.08
C GLU A 431 -9.36 -5.22 7.60
N VAL A 432 -8.87 -5.44 6.38
CA VAL A 432 -8.58 -6.81 5.92
C VAL A 432 -7.40 -7.44 6.67
N ILE A 433 -6.38 -6.65 7.02
CA ILE A 433 -5.24 -7.12 7.84
C ILE A 433 -5.72 -7.44 9.25
N LYS A 434 -6.54 -6.58 9.86
CA LYS A 434 -7.13 -6.85 11.17
C LYS A 434 -7.90 -8.17 11.17
N ALA A 435 -8.79 -8.38 10.21
CA ALA A 435 -9.58 -9.61 10.11
C ALA A 435 -8.70 -10.85 9.80
N HIS A 436 -7.65 -10.69 9.00
CA HIS A 436 -6.66 -11.74 8.77
C HIS A 436 -5.95 -12.15 10.07
N ASN A 437 -5.47 -11.17 10.83
CA ASN A 437 -4.81 -11.42 12.11
C ASN A 437 -5.78 -12.07 13.11
N GLU A 438 -7.03 -11.59 13.21
CA GLU A 438 -8.08 -12.22 14.05
C GLU A 438 -8.27 -13.71 13.69
N HIS A 439 -8.16 -14.08 12.42
CA HIS A 439 -8.24 -15.47 11.99
C HIS A 439 -7.00 -16.27 12.35
N ILE A 440 -5.79 -15.75 12.09
CA ILE A 440 -4.53 -16.42 12.47
C ILE A 440 -4.48 -16.66 13.97
N VAL A 441 -4.80 -15.64 14.78
CA VAL A 441 -4.76 -15.73 16.24
C VAL A 441 -5.73 -16.79 16.78
N ARG A 442 -6.87 -17.02 16.12
CA ARG A 442 -7.81 -18.10 16.49
C ARG A 442 -7.32 -19.51 16.14
N GLN A 443 -6.35 -19.63 15.23
CA GLN A 443 -5.78 -20.91 14.80
C GLN A 443 -4.52 -21.30 15.59
N LEU A 444 -3.90 -20.32 16.25
CA LEU A 444 -2.83 -20.52 17.23
C LEU A 444 -3.40 -21.10 18.52
#